data_AF-A0A023H3Y4-F1
#
_entry.id   AF-A0A023H3Y4-F1
#
_cell.length_a   1.000
_cell.length_b   1.000
_cell.length_c   1.000
_cell.angle_alpha   90.00
_cell.angle_beta   90.00
_cell.angle_gamma   90.00
#
_symmetry.space_group_name_H-M   'P 1'
#
loop_
_entity.id
_entity.type
_entity.pdbx_description
1 polymer ?
#
loop_
_entity_poly.entity_id
_entity_poly.type
_entity_poly.pdbx_seq_one_letter_code
_entity_poly.pdbx_strand_id
1 'polypeptide(L)'
;QPNAMGGREVGALANLLASHFELKNSDHRQTVANFWQAPTSISGKDGVKATQCADAILEGQIKAIWIMATNPVVSLPEADKFAMALQQCPLVIVSDCSKDSDTLDFAHVALPAQGWSEKSGTVTNSERRISRQRRLVTPFTDAKPDWWIVSQVAQKMGFVGFDYTHDYQVFAEHARLSGEKNGGEKNTDSRSFNISHLANISQKEYDNLAPFQWGQPHYFGLQKQDAHTTIGTTYTDTQKLHFVTVTPAVPKSLPDEQYPLVLNTGRSRDQWHT
;
A
#
# COMPACT_ATOMS: atom_id res chain seq x y z
N GLN A 1 3.85 2.18 -11.52
CA GLN A 1 3.04 2.68 -10.39
C GLN A 1 3.80 3.76 -9.62
N PRO A 2 3.23 4.97 -9.44
CA PRO A 2 3.93 6.11 -8.84
C PRO A 2 4.07 6.06 -7.31
N ASN A 3 3.24 5.25 -6.62
CA ASN A 3 3.18 5.22 -5.16
C ASN A 3 3.21 3.79 -4.57
N ALA A 4 3.88 2.86 -5.25
CA ALA A 4 4.00 1.48 -4.77
C ALA A 4 4.78 1.40 -3.44
N MET A 5 5.71 2.34 -3.21
CA MET A 5 6.42 2.43 -1.93
C MET A 5 5.50 2.96 -0.82
N GLY A 6 4.73 4.02 -1.09
CA GLY A 6 3.75 4.55 -0.13
C GLY A 6 2.70 3.52 0.29
N GLY A 7 2.26 2.64 -0.63
CA GLY A 7 1.39 1.52 -0.29
C GLY A 7 2.00 0.60 0.78
N ARG A 8 3.31 0.34 0.75
CA ARG A 8 4.00 -0.47 1.76
C ARG A 8 4.14 0.28 3.08
N GLU A 9 4.40 1.59 3.02
CA GLU A 9 4.51 2.47 4.19
C GLU A 9 3.21 2.49 5.00
N VAL A 10 2.05 2.49 4.34
CA VAL A 10 0.73 2.51 5.00
C VAL A 10 0.16 1.13 5.32
N GLY A 11 0.89 0.04 5.03
CA GLY A 11 0.45 -1.32 5.34
C GLY A 11 -0.58 -1.89 4.37
N ALA A 12 -0.61 -1.45 3.10
CA ALA A 12 -1.45 -2.01 2.04
C ALA A 12 -0.90 -3.38 1.54
N LEU A 13 -0.59 -4.28 2.47
CA LEU A 13 -0.10 -5.63 2.25
C LEU A 13 -0.80 -6.59 3.22
N ALA A 14 -1.07 -7.80 2.76
CA ALA A 14 -1.74 -8.81 3.59
C ALA A 14 -0.92 -9.28 4.81
N ASN A 15 0.39 -8.98 4.87
CA ASN A 15 1.32 -9.53 5.85
C ASN A 15 2.14 -8.46 6.60
N LEU A 16 1.78 -7.18 6.47
CA LEU A 16 2.52 -6.05 7.07
C LEU A 16 1.53 -5.03 7.62
N LEU A 17 1.81 -4.48 8.80
CA LEU A 17 1.04 -3.37 9.36
C LEU A 17 1.60 -2.02 8.86
N ALA A 18 0.82 -0.96 9.05
CA ALA A 18 1.25 0.40 8.74
C ALA A 18 2.58 0.74 9.44
N SER A 19 3.34 1.68 8.87
CA SER A 19 4.65 2.10 9.37
C SER A 19 5.67 0.98 9.55
N HIS A 20 5.58 -0.04 8.68
CA HIS A 20 6.43 -1.24 8.66
C HIS A 20 6.43 -2.04 9.96
N PHE A 21 5.37 -1.93 10.77
CA PHE A 21 5.20 -2.82 11.90
C PHE A 21 4.97 -4.26 11.39
N GLU A 22 5.73 -5.21 11.92
CA GLU A 22 5.59 -6.63 11.59
C GLU A 22 4.30 -7.24 12.14
N LEU A 23 3.48 -7.84 11.26
CA LEU A 23 2.21 -8.45 11.64
C LEU A 23 2.38 -9.64 12.62
N LYS A 24 3.45 -10.41 12.45
CA LYS A 24 3.71 -11.61 13.25
C LYS A 24 4.24 -11.31 14.66
N ASN A 25 4.68 -10.08 14.91
CA ASN A 25 5.15 -9.63 16.20
C ASN A 25 3.96 -9.14 17.05
N SER A 26 3.74 -9.77 18.22
CA SER A 26 2.63 -9.41 19.12
C SER A 26 2.74 -7.98 19.67
N ASP A 27 3.95 -7.52 19.97
CA ASP A 27 4.18 -6.19 20.55
C ASP A 27 3.93 -5.10 19.52
N HIS A 28 4.27 -5.37 18.25
CA HIS A 28 3.92 -4.52 17.12
C HIS A 28 2.39 -4.40 16.96
N ARG A 29 1.68 -5.54 16.95
CA ARG A 29 0.21 -5.55 16.91
C ARG A 29 -0.40 -4.78 18.06
N GLN A 30 0.09 -4.98 19.29
CA GLN A 30 -0.40 -4.26 20.46
C GLN A 30 -0.14 -2.75 20.36
N THR A 31 1.02 -2.35 19.85
CA THR A 31 1.38 -0.94 19.68
C THR A 31 0.45 -0.24 18.69
N VAL A 32 0.22 -0.86 17.53
CA VAL A 32 -0.72 -0.33 16.52
C VAL A 32 -2.16 -0.32 17.03
N ALA A 33 -2.60 -1.40 17.68
CA ALA A 33 -3.94 -1.47 18.28
C ALA A 33 -4.17 -0.39 19.34
N ASN A 34 -3.18 -0.14 20.21
CA ASN A 34 -3.25 0.92 21.21
C ASN A 34 -3.29 2.31 20.58
N PHE A 35 -2.45 2.55 19.56
CA PHE A 35 -2.39 3.84 18.87
C PHE A 35 -3.75 4.21 18.26
N TRP A 36 -4.42 3.25 17.61
CA TRP A 36 -5.75 3.46 17.02
C TRP A 36 -6.91 3.22 17.99
N GLN A 37 -6.64 2.89 19.26
CA GLN A 37 -7.66 2.53 20.23
C GLN A 37 -8.62 1.44 19.69
N ALA A 38 -8.03 0.46 18.98
CA ALA A 38 -8.79 -0.56 18.27
C ALA A 38 -9.66 -1.35 19.28
N PRO A 39 -10.96 -1.55 19.00
CA PRO A 39 -11.87 -2.22 19.93
C PRO A 39 -11.57 -3.71 20.07
N THR A 40 -10.79 -4.28 19.15
CA THR A 40 -10.38 -5.68 19.12
C THR A 40 -8.90 -5.80 18.79
N SER A 41 -8.26 -6.86 19.30
CA SER A 41 -6.87 -7.16 18.95
C SER A 41 -6.71 -7.43 17.45
N ILE A 42 -5.63 -6.89 16.86
CA ILE A 42 -5.25 -7.19 15.48
C ILE A 42 -4.83 -8.66 15.37
N SER A 43 -5.30 -9.39 14.35
CA SER A 43 -4.91 -10.78 14.09
C SER A 43 -3.42 -10.88 13.70
N GLY A 44 -2.74 -11.93 14.15
CA GLY A 44 -1.36 -12.25 13.72
C GLY A 44 -1.28 -13.13 12.46
N LYS A 45 -2.42 -13.48 11.86
CA LYS A 45 -2.48 -14.28 10.64
C LYS A 45 -2.38 -13.37 9.42
N ASP A 46 -1.55 -13.77 8.45
CA ASP A 46 -1.50 -13.12 7.14
C ASP A 46 -2.91 -13.14 6.51
N GLY A 47 -3.30 -12.02 5.92
CA GLY A 47 -4.52 -11.91 5.13
C GLY A 47 -4.41 -12.64 3.79
N VAL A 48 -5.53 -12.70 3.07
CA VAL A 48 -5.57 -13.25 1.71
C VAL A 48 -4.82 -12.32 0.75
N LYS A 49 -3.88 -12.85 -0.03
CA LYS A 49 -3.17 -12.07 -1.05
C LYS A 49 -4.05 -11.87 -2.27
N ALA A 50 -3.83 -10.78 -3.02
CA ALA A 50 -4.63 -10.46 -4.22
C ALA A 50 -4.75 -11.63 -5.21
N THR A 51 -3.66 -12.38 -5.45
CA THR A 51 -3.64 -13.55 -6.35
C THR A 51 -4.39 -14.78 -5.81
N GLN A 52 -4.79 -14.77 -4.54
CA GLN A 52 -5.55 -15.83 -3.88
C GLN A 52 -7.03 -15.44 -3.68
N CYS A 53 -7.39 -14.17 -3.91
CA CYS A 53 -8.75 -13.70 -3.65
C CYS A 53 -9.81 -14.43 -4.47
N ALA A 54 -9.52 -14.75 -5.74
CA ALA A 54 -10.48 -15.47 -6.59
C ALA A 54 -10.86 -16.84 -5.99
N ASP A 55 -9.86 -17.62 -5.59
CA ASP A 55 -10.08 -18.90 -4.90
C ASP A 55 -10.84 -18.71 -3.58
N ALA A 56 -10.41 -17.76 -2.76
CA ALA A 56 -11.05 -17.51 -1.46
C ALA A 56 -12.52 -17.07 -1.60
N ILE A 57 -12.90 -16.38 -2.67
CA ILE A 57 -14.29 -16.05 -2.97
C ILE A 57 -15.07 -17.29 -3.41
N LEU A 58 -14.54 -18.07 -4.36
CA LEU A 58 -15.19 -19.27 -4.89
C LEU A 58 -15.37 -20.36 -3.82
N GLU A 59 -14.45 -20.43 -2.86
CA GLU A 59 -14.54 -21.31 -1.70
C GLU A 59 -15.45 -20.75 -0.58
N GLY A 60 -16.02 -19.55 -0.76
CA GLY A 60 -16.93 -18.92 0.21
C GLY A 60 -16.26 -18.32 1.44
N GLN A 61 -14.92 -18.24 1.48
CA GLN A 61 -14.16 -17.62 2.57
C GLN A 61 -14.30 -16.09 2.55
N ILE A 62 -14.34 -15.49 1.36
CA ILE A 62 -14.60 -14.05 1.16
C ILE A 62 -16.03 -13.88 0.67
N LYS A 63 -16.84 -13.15 1.45
CA LYS A 63 -18.23 -12.81 1.12
C LYS A 63 -18.44 -11.36 0.70
N ALA A 64 -17.44 -10.52 0.96
CA ALA A 64 -17.43 -9.13 0.56
C ALA A 64 -16.01 -8.75 0.14
N ILE A 65 -15.87 -8.08 -1.01
CA ILE A 65 -14.60 -7.54 -1.49
C ILE A 65 -14.78 -6.08 -1.86
N TRP A 66 -13.85 -5.23 -1.39
CA TRP A 66 -13.75 -3.83 -1.80
C TRP A 66 -12.48 -3.63 -2.62
N ILE A 67 -12.67 -3.36 -3.91
CA ILE A 67 -11.61 -3.11 -4.89
C ILE A 67 -11.47 -1.60 -5.04
N MET A 68 -10.27 -1.06 -4.81
CA MET A 68 -10.00 0.37 -4.85
C MET A 68 -8.89 0.68 -5.85
N ALA A 69 -9.19 1.49 -6.86
CA ALA A 69 -8.24 2.00 -7.85
C ALA A 69 -7.34 0.91 -8.50
N THR A 70 -7.95 -0.23 -8.85
CA THR A 70 -7.30 -1.33 -9.56
C THR A 70 -8.33 -2.11 -10.37
N ASN A 71 -7.91 -2.68 -11.50
CA ASN A 71 -8.76 -3.45 -12.41
C ASN A 71 -8.28 -4.92 -12.47
N PRO A 72 -8.63 -5.77 -11.48
CA PRO A 72 -8.12 -7.13 -11.37
C PRO A 72 -8.52 -8.05 -12.52
N VAL A 73 -9.68 -7.82 -13.16
CA VAL A 73 -10.13 -8.65 -14.30
C VAL A 73 -9.38 -8.34 -15.60
N VAL A 74 -8.40 -7.42 -15.55
CA VAL A 74 -7.43 -7.17 -16.64
C VAL A 74 -6.00 -7.39 -16.19
N SER A 75 -5.67 -7.01 -14.95
CA SER A 75 -4.28 -6.89 -14.50
C SER A 75 -3.74 -8.07 -13.70
N LEU A 76 -4.61 -8.93 -13.14
CA LEU A 76 -4.19 -10.10 -12.39
C LEU A 76 -4.04 -11.34 -13.30
N PRO A 77 -3.15 -12.29 -12.94
CA PRO A 77 -3.13 -13.59 -13.60
C PRO A 77 -4.46 -14.32 -13.37
N GLU A 78 -4.82 -15.22 -14.28
CA GLU A 78 -6.12 -15.92 -14.24
C GLU A 78 -7.31 -14.95 -14.18
N ALA A 79 -7.27 -13.88 -14.99
CA ALA A 79 -8.27 -12.81 -15.00
C ALA A 79 -9.71 -13.34 -15.15
N ASP A 80 -9.93 -14.32 -16.04
CA ASP A 80 -11.24 -14.97 -16.23
C ASP A 80 -11.73 -15.64 -14.95
N LYS A 81 -10.83 -16.28 -14.20
CA LYS A 81 -11.16 -16.86 -12.89
C LYS A 81 -11.54 -15.80 -11.88
N PHE A 82 -10.87 -14.66 -11.90
CA PHE A 82 -11.22 -13.53 -11.04
C PHE A 82 -12.60 -12.96 -11.41
N ALA A 83 -12.90 -12.81 -12.70
CA ALA A 83 -14.22 -12.40 -13.17
C ALA A 83 -15.33 -13.36 -12.71
N MET A 84 -15.12 -14.68 -12.87
CA MET A 84 -16.06 -15.69 -12.34
C MET A 84 -16.25 -15.59 -10.83
N ALA A 85 -15.16 -15.35 -10.09
CA ALA A 85 -15.23 -15.17 -8.64
C ALA A 85 -16.06 -13.95 -8.27
N LEU A 86 -15.87 -12.80 -8.94
CA LEU A 86 -16.64 -11.59 -8.68
C LEU A 86 -18.14 -11.77 -8.96
N GLN A 87 -18.52 -12.52 -10.01
CA GLN A 87 -19.92 -12.86 -10.28
C GLN A 87 -20.58 -13.66 -9.15
N GLN A 88 -19.81 -14.48 -8.43
CA GLN A 88 -20.30 -15.31 -7.34
C GLN A 88 -20.17 -14.63 -5.96
N CYS A 89 -19.42 -13.53 -5.87
CA CYS A 89 -19.19 -12.85 -4.61
C CYS A 89 -20.47 -12.15 -4.14
N PRO A 90 -20.96 -12.41 -2.91
CA PRO A 90 -22.21 -11.80 -2.41
C PRO A 90 -22.21 -10.27 -2.37
N LEU A 91 -21.04 -9.64 -2.23
CA LEU A 91 -20.91 -8.19 -2.24
C LEU A 91 -19.58 -7.78 -2.86
N VAL A 92 -19.66 -7.00 -3.94
CA VAL A 92 -18.51 -6.42 -4.64
C VAL A 92 -18.67 -4.91 -4.61
N ILE A 93 -17.73 -4.22 -3.96
CA ILE A 93 -17.64 -2.76 -3.90
C ILE A 93 -16.46 -2.34 -4.76
N VAL A 94 -16.66 -1.40 -5.68
CA VAL A 94 -15.60 -0.88 -6.54
C VAL A 94 -15.52 0.64 -6.38
N SER A 95 -14.35 1.13 -5.98
CA SER A 95 -14.01 2.54 -5.91
C SER A 95 -13.04 2.87 -7.04
N ASP A 96 -13.51 3.55 -8.07
CA ASP A 96 -12.72 3.85 -9.28
C ASP A 96 -13.03 5.27 -9.79
N CYS A 97 -12.06 5.84 -10.50
CA CYS A 97 -12.18 7.13 -11.17
C CYS A 97 -12.53 6.99 -12.67
N SER A 98 -12.38 5.80 -13.23
CA SER A 98 -12.75 5.50 -14.61
C SER A 98 -14.05 4.72 -14.67
N LYS A 99 -15.02 5.21 -15.45
CA LYS A 99 -16.26 4.47 -15.75
C LYS A 99 -16.01 3.27 -16.67
N ASP A 100 -14.86 3.22 -17.34
CA ASP A 100 -14.50 2.20 -18.32
C ASP A 100 -13.64 1.08 -17.69
N SER A 101 -13.58 1.00 -16.36
CA SER A 101 -12.91 -0.09 -15.63
C SER A 101 -13.74 -1.37 -15.77
N ASP A 102 -13.20 -2.41 -16.40
CA ASP A 102 -13.88 -3.71 -16.60
C ASP A 102 -14.35 -4.35 -15.28
N THR A 103 -13.70 -4.01 -14.17
CA THR A 103 -14.11 -4.50 -12.85
C THR A 103 -15.44 -3.91 -12.38
N LEU A 104 -15.87 -2.74 -12.89
CA LEU A 104 -17.15 -2.14 -12.55
C LEU A 104 -18.35 -2.97 -13.01
N ASP A 105 -18.20 -3.78 -14.06
CA ASP A 105 -19.28 -4.65 -14.57
C ASP A 105 -19.74 -5.69 -13.54
N PHE A 106 -18.92 -5.94 -12.50
CA PHE A 106 -19.20 -6.88 -11.42
C PHE A 106 -19.59 -6.19 -10.10
N ALA A 107 -19.62 -4.85 -10.07
CA ALA A 107 -19.86 -4.09 -8.85
C ALA A 107 -21.34 -4.14 -8.44
N HIS A 108 -21.59 -4.50 -7.18
CA HIS A 108 -22.88 -4.29 -6.52
C HIS A 108 -23.00 -2.85 -6.02
N VAL A 109 -21.87 -2.24 -5.65
CA VAL A 109 -21.75 -0.85 -5.23
C VAL A 109 -20.57 -0.21 -5.97
N ALA A 110 -20.85 0.85 -6.72
CA ALA A 110 -19.83 1.68 -7.36
C ALA A 110 -19.68 3.01 -6.61
N LEU A 111 -18.45 3.35 -6.24
CA LEU A 111 -18.11 4.56 -5.50
C LEU A 111 -17.21 5.45 -6.38
N PRO A 112 -17.69 6.63 -6.83
CA PRO A 112 -16.90 7.50 -7.71
C PRO A 112 -15.72 8.11 -6.92
N ALA A 113 -14.51 7.67 -7.26
CA ALA A 113 -13.28 8.12 -6.64
C ALA A 113 -12.65 9.25 -7.46
N GLN A 114 -11.93 10.15 -6.79
CA GLN A 114 -11.20 11.21 -7.48
C GLN A 114 -10.09 10.66 -8.40
N GLY A 115 -9.91 11.29 -9.56
CA GLY A 115 -8.77 11.02 -10.45
C GLY A 115 -7.47 11.67 -9.95
N TRP A 116 -6.32 11.32 -10.56
CA TRP A 116 -5.01 11.83 -10.12
C TRP A 116 -4.94 13.37 -10.04
N SER A 117 -5.45 14.08 -11.04
CA SER A 117 -5.45 15.55 -11.11
C SER A 117 -6.40 16.22 -10.12
N GLU A 118 -7.34 15.47 -9.55
CA GLU A 118 -8.34 15.94 -8.59
C GLU A 118 -7.91 15.67 -7.14
N LYS A 119 -7.08 14.63 -6.95
CA LYS A 119 -6.58 14.21 -5.63
C LYS A 119 -5.60 15.23 -5.06
N SER A 120 -5.62 15.29 -3.74
CA SER A 120 -4.58 15.90 -2.92
C SER A 120 -4.03 14.83 -1.99
N GLY A 121 -2.71 14.80 -1.79
CA GLY A 121 -2.06 13.92 -0.84
C GLY A 121 -0.54 13.96 -0.94
N THR A 122 0.10 12.84 -0.61
CA THR A 122 1.53 12.60 -0.83
C THR A 122 1.75 11.31 -1.60
N VAL A 123 2.81 11.27 -2.40
CA VAL A 123 3.27 10.07 -3.10
C VAL A 123 4.72 9.80 -2.74
N THR A 124 5.06 8.53 -2.57
CA THR A 124 6.42 8.06 -2.30
C THR A 124 6.94 7.25 -3.49
N ASN A 125 8.00 7.77 -4.11
CA ASN A 125 8.62 7.13 -5.27
C ASN A 125 9.60 5.99 -4.86
N SER A 126 10.25 5.39 -5.86
CA SER A 126 11.17 4.25 -5.65
C SER A 126 12.42 4.57 -4.82
N GLU A 127 12.86 5.83 -4.77
CA GLU A 127 13.99 6.26 -3.92
C GLU A 127 13.54 6.68 -2.52
N ARG A 128 12.27 6.41 -2.14
CA ARG A 128 11.66 6.79 -0.86
C ARG A 128 11.47 8.29 -0.67
N ARG A 129 11.41 9.05 -1.77
CA ARG A 129 11.10 10.48 -1.72
C ARG A 129 9.59 10.68 -1.63
N ILE A 130 9.16 11.24 -0.50
CA ILE A 130 7.80 11.73 -0.31
C ILE A 130 7.71 13.09 -1.00
N SER A 131 6.72 13.22 -1.89
CA SER A 131 6.41 14.47 -2.58
C SER A 131 4.94 14.81 -2.42
N ARG A 132 4.64 16.11 -2.31
CA ARG A 132 3.27 16.61 -2.22
C ARG A 132 2.58 16.53 -3.58
N GLN A 133 1.51 15.75 -3.68
CA GLN A 133 0.59 15.75 -4.83
C GLN A 133 -0.52 16.77 -4.57
N ARG A 134 -0.55 17.85 -5.34
CA ARG A 134 -1.56 18.91 -5.20
C ARG A 134 -2.66 18.72 -6.24
N ARG A 135 -3.88 19.07 -5.84
CA ARG A 135 -5.02 19.15 -6.76
C ARG A 135 -4.72 20.17 -7.86
N LEU A 136 -4.90 19.75 -9.11
CA LEU A 136 -4.77 20.59 -10.30
C LEU A 136 -6.12 21.09 -10.80
N VAL A 137 -7.17 20.26 -10.67
CA VAL A 137 -8.52 20.57 -11.14
C VAL A 137 -9.56 20.28 -10.06
N THR A 138 -10.72 20.92 -10.14
CA THR A 138 -11.85 20.60 -9.27
C THR A 138 -12.32 19.15 -9.52
N PRO A 139 -12.65 18.38 -8.47
CA PRO A 139 -13.21 17.04 -8.62
C PRO A 139 -14.43 17.01 -9.54
N PHE A 140 -14.52 15.98 -10.37
CA PHE A 140 -15.68 15.78 -11.22
C PHE A 140 -16.92 15.42 -10.40
N THR A 141 -17.96 16.25 -10.48
CA THR A 141 -19.26 16.04 -9.83
C THR A 141 -19.13 15.69 -8.34
N ASP A 142 -19.66 14.55 -7.91
CA ASP A 142 -19.65 14.08 -6.54
C ASP A 142 -18.43 13.22 -6.18
N ALA A 143 -17.43 13.10 -7.06
CA ALA A 143 -16.24 12.29 -6.80
C ALA A 143 -15.52 12.71 -5.52
N LYS A 144 -15.27 11.74 -4.64
CA LYS A 144 -14.65 11.95 -3.33
C LYS A 144 -13.26 11.33 -3.28
N PRO A 145 -12.34 11.86 -2.45
CA PRO A 145 -11.04 11.21 -2.28
C PRO A 145 -11.23 9.89 -1.53
N ASP A 146 -10.40 8.89 -1.82
CA ASP A 146 -10.53 7.54 -1.27
C ASP A 146 -10.54 7.52 0.26
N TRP A 147 -9.71 8.36 0.91
CA TRP A 147 -9.67 8.46 2.38
C TRP A 147 -11.01 8.93 2.97
N TRP A 148 -11.73 9.81 2.26
CA TRP A 148 -13.03 10.30 2.71
C TRP A 148 -14.05 9.17 2.60
N ILE A 149 -14.05 8.44 1.48
CA ILE A 149 -14.97 7.32 1.24
C ILE A 149 -14.80 6.26 2.35
N VAL A 150 -13.56 5.85 2.63
CA VAL A 150 -13.25 4.90 3.71
C VAL A 150 -13.70 5.45 5.07
N SER A 151 -13.45 6.74 5.34
CA SER A 151 -13.86 7.38 6.58
C SER A 151 -15.37 7.39 6.77
N GLN A 152 -16.15 7.68 5.71
CA GLN A 152 -17.61 7.65 5.78
C GLN A 152 -18.14 6.25 6.04
N VAL A 153 -17.59 5.23 5.37
CA VAL A 153 -17.98 3.83 5.61
C VAL A 153 -17.67 3.43 7.06
N ALA A 154 -16.48 3.74 7.57
CA ALA A 154 -16.09 3.44 8.94
C ALA A 154 -17.01 4.11 9.98
N GLN A 155 -17.34 5.39 9.79
CA GLN A 155 -18.29 6.10 10.66
C GLN A 155 -19.69 5.48 10.62
N LYS A 156 -20.18 5.07 9.45
CA LYS A 156 -21.49 4.39 9.32
C LYS A 156 -21.50 2.99 9.94
N MET A 157 -20.34 2.35 10.04
CA MET A 157 -20.16 1.09 10.79
C MET A 157 -20.02 1.31 12.31
N GLY A 158 -20.00 2.55 12.79
CA GLY A 158 -19.93 2.89 14.22
C GLY A 158 -18.50 3.01 14.77
N PHE A 159 -17.48 3.06 13.90
CA PHE A 159 -16.11 3.33 14.36
C PHE A 159 -15.88 4.82 14.61
N VAL A 160 -15.03 5.11 15.60
CA VAL A 160 -14.54 6.46 15.94
C VAL A 160 -13.14 6.69 15.37
N GLY A 161 -12.67 7.94 15.33
CA GLY A 161 -11.33 8.29 14.84
C GLY A 161 -11.22 8.46 13.32
N PHE A 162 -12.36 8.55 12.62
CA PHE A 162 -12.44 8.74 11.17
C PHE A 162 -13.01 10.11 10.79
N ASP A 163 -13.02 11.07 11.70
CA ASP A 163 -13.57 12.42 11.58
C ASP A 163 -12.64 13.40 10.84
N TYR A 164 -11.80 12.89 9.93
CA TYR A 164 -10.90 13.71 9.12
C TYR A 164 -11.68 14.67 8.23
N THR A 165 -11.25 15.91 8.23
CA THR A 165 -11.78 16.99 7.38
C THR A 165 -10.82 17.35 6.26
N HIS A 166 -9.56 16.91 6.34
CA HIS A 166 -8.51 17.21 5.37
C HIS A 166 -7.44 16.11 5.36
N ASP A 167 -6.82 15.87 4.20
CA ASP A 167 -5.77 14.85 4.00
C ASP A 167 -4.51 15.05 4.86
N TYR A 168 -4.17 16.28 5.25
CA TYR A 168 -3.04 16.56 6.14
C TYR A 168 -3.20 15.90 7.51
N GLN A 169 -4.45 15.71 7.98
CA GLN A 169 -4.73 15.08 9.27
C GLN A 169 -4.40 13.58 9.22
N VAL A 170 -4.74 12.92 8.11
CA VAL A 170 -4.34 11.53 7.84
C VAL A 170 -2.83 11.41 7.73
N PHE A 171 -2.17 12.35 7.05
CA PHE A 171 -0.71 12.39 6.95
C PHE A 171 -0.03 12.59 8.32
N ALA A 172 -0.51 13.54 9.13
CA ALA A 172 0.00 13.82 10.47
C ALA A 172 -0.15 12.60 11.39
N GLU A 173 -1.28 11.90 11.33
CA GLU A 173 -1.48 10.65 12.07
C GLU A 173 -0.52 9.55 11.62
N HIS A 174 -0.37 9.35 10.30
CA HIS A 174 0.58 8.40 9.75
C HIS A 174 2.01 8.70 10.20
N ALA A 175 2.38 9.98 10.22
CA ALA A 175 3.66 10.43 10.73
C ALA A 175 3.83 10.14 12.23
N ARG A 176 2.81 10.39 13.05
CA ARG A 176 2.82 10.04 14.49
C ARG A 176 3.02 8.54 14.69
N LEU A 177 2.27 7.69 13.98
CA LEU A 177 2.40 6.23 14.08
C LEU A 177 3.82 5.76 13.69
N SER A 178 4.46 6.42 12.72
CA SER A 178 5.83 6.07 12.31
C SER A 178 6.87 6.22 13.42
N GLY A 179 6.60 7.06 14.44
CA GLY A 179 7.48 7.26 15.60
C GLY A 179 7.22 6.33 16.78
N GLU A 180 6.06 5.65 16.81
CA GLU A 180 5.66 4.80 17.94
C GLU A 180 6.67 3.67 18.13
N LYS A 181 7.33 3.64 19.30
CA LYS A 181 8.41 2.68 19.59
C LYS A 181 9.43 2.56 18.44
N ASN A 182 9.84 3.68 17.87
CA ASN A 182 10.78 3.74 16.74
C ASN A 182 12.00 4.62 17.04
N GLY A 183 12.85 4.18 17.98
CA GLY A 183 14.03 4.93 18.44
C GLY A 183 14.67 4.45 19.74
N GLY A 184 14.50 3.19 20.13
CA GLY A 184 15.10 2.64 21.36
C GLY A 184 16.60 2.36 21.24
N GLU A 185 17.32 2.43 22.36
CA GLU A 185 18.78 2.19 22.47
C GLU A 185 19.26 0.81 22.00
N LYS A 186 18.34 -0.12 21.74
CA LYS A 186 18.62 -1.46 21.22
C LYS A 186 18.25 -1.49 19.74
N ASN A 187 19.26 -1.60 18.88
CA ASN A 187 19.19 -1.67 17.42
C ASN A 187 18.29 -2.78 16.81
N THR A 188 17.50 -3.51 17.61
CA THR A 188 16.66 -4.63 17.14
C THR A 188 15.23 -4.22 16.79
N ASP A 189 14.71 -3.11 17.35
CA ASP A 189 13.30 -2.70 17.16
C ASP A 189 13.16 -1.40 16.34
N SER A 190 14.27 -0.90 15.79
CA SER A 190 14.29 0.33 14.99
C SER A 190 13.85 0.05 13.56
N ARG A 191 12.74 0.67 13.13
CA ARG A 191 12.22 0.56 11.77
C ARG A 191 12.72 1.74 10.94
N SER A 192 13.18 1.47 9.72
CA SER A 192 13.77 2.49 8.85
C SER A 192 12.81 3.62 8.47
N PHE A 193 11.51 3.31 8.38
CA PHE A 193 10.48 4.30 8.09
C PHE A 193 10.13 5.09 9.35
N ASN A 194 10.59 6.33 9.41
CA ASN A 194 10.26 7.27 10.47
C ASN A 194 10.17 8.69 9.90
N ILE A 195 8.96 9.26 9.96
CA ILE A 195 8.68 10.64 9.59
C ILE A 195 8.00 11.40 10.74
N SER A 196 8.17 10.93 11.99
CA SER A 196 7.48 11.46 13.18
C SER A 196 7.80 12.91 13.50
N HIS A 197 8.90 13.45 12.97
CA HIS A 197 9.20 14.88 12.99
C HIS A 197 8.14 15.74 12.29
N LEU A 198 7.25 15.13 11.47
CA LEU A 198 6.11 15.77 10.82
C LEU A 198 4.77 15.46 11.52
N ALA A 199 4.75 14.83 12.69
CA ALA A 199 3.51 14.45 13.39
C ALA A 199 2.64 15.66 13.79
N ASN A 200 3.25 16.82 14.00
CA ASN A 200 2.56 18.07 14.36
C ASN A 200 2.51 19.08 13.20
N ILE A 201 2.67 18.62 11.96
CA ILE A 201 2.66 19.50 10.78
C ILE A 201 1.33 20.25 10.68
N SER A 202 1.39 21.56 10.50
CA SER A 202 0.20 22.36 10.21
C SER A 202 -0.26 22.16 8.77
N GLN A 203 -1.52 22.46 8.48
CA GLN A 203 -2.03 22.43 7.10
C GLN A 203 -1.19 23.31 6.16
N LYS A 204 -0.77 24.49 6.62
CA LYS A 204 0.07 25.41 5.83
C LYS A 204 1.44 24.80 5.51
N GLU A 205 2.08 24.13 6.46
CA GLU A 205 3.35 23.44 6.23
C GLU A 205 3.17 22.23 5.30
N TYR A 206 2.10 21.46 5.48
CA TYR A 206 1.75 20.34 4.61
C TYR A 206 1.52 20.77 3.15
N ASP A 207 0.81 21.89 2.94
CA ASP A 207 0.55 22.44 1.61
C ASP A 207 1.83 22.97 0.94
N ASN A 208 2.82 23.37 1.73
CA ASN A 208 4.14 23.82 1.27
C ASN A 208 5.23 22.74 1.42
N LEU A 209 4.85 21.48 1.68
CA LEU A 209 5.81 20.40 1.95
C LEU A 209 6.78 20.22 0.79
N ALA A 210 8.06 20.48 1.06
CA ALA A 210 9.15 20.24 0.12
C ALA A 210 9.43 18.73 0.02
N PRO A 211 9.76 18.20 -1.17
CA PRO A 211 10.06 16.79 -1.31
C PRO A 211 11.27 16.37 -0.46
N PHE A 212 11.13 15.30 0.31
CA PHE A 212 12.20 14.76 1.17
C PHE A 212 12.24 13.24 1.11
N GLN A 213 13.41 12.67 1.39
CA GLN A 213 13.60 11.21 1.44
C GLN A 213 13.58 10.74 2.88
N TRP A 214 12.76 9.74 3.20
CA TRP A 214 12.79 9.12 4.53
C TRP A 214 13.85 8.00 4.63
N GLY A 215 14.21 7.66 5.87
CA GLY A 215 15.21 6.62 6.17
C GLY A 215 16.67 7.07 6.05
N GLN A 216 16.92 8.39 5.90
CA GLN A 216 18.26 8.99 5.75
C GLN A 216 19.03 8.36 4.54
N PRO A 217 20.24 8.80 4.14
CA PRO A 217 20.88 8.33 2.90
C PRO A 217 21.54 6.95 3.08
N HIS A 218 20.81 5.94 3.59
CA HIS A 218 21.38 4.64 3.97
C HIS A 218 21.11 3.48 3.03
N TYR A 219 20.51 3.70 1.86
CA TYR A 219 20.41 2.58 0.92
C TYR A 219 21.74 2.20 0.28
N PHE A 220 22.69 3.15 0.22
CA PHE A 220 24.02 2.92 -0.33
C PHE A 220 25.17 3.56 0.47
N GLY A 221 24.88 4.24 1.59
CA GLY A 221 25.94 4.93 2.35
C GLY A 221 26.72 5.96 1.55
N LEU A 222 26.21 6.40 0.40
CA LEU A 222 26.87 7.37 -0.46
C LEU A 222 26.66 8.76 0.12
N GLN A 223 27.39 9.08 1.19
CA GLN A 223 27.86 10.46 1.30
C GLN A 223 28.90 10.64 0.20
N LYS A 224 28.64 11.54 -0.75
CA LYS A 224 29.51 11.83 -1.90
C LYS A 224 30.96 12.22 -1.51
N GLN A 225 31.22 12.41 -0.21
CA GLN A 225 32.45 12.90 0.39
C GLN A 225 33.14 11.87 1.31
N ASP A 226 32.58 10.68 1.53
CA ASP A 226 33.20 9.65 2.36
C ASP A 226 33.87 8.57 1.48
N ALA A 227 35.20 8.48 1.55
CA ALA A 227 36.00 7.47 0.86
C ALA A 227 35.80 6.05 1.44
N HIS A 228 35.16 5.94 2.60
CA HIS A 228 34.74 4.70 3.22
C HIS A 228 33.23 4.58 3.12
N THR A 229 32.73 4.25 1.93
CA THR A 229 31.34 3.81 1.74
C THR A 229 31.07 2.61 2.64
N THR A 230 30.54 2.88 3.83
CA THR A 230 29.92 1.86 4.67
C THR A 230 28.60 1.54 3.99
N ILE A 231 28.46 0.31 3.49
CA ILE A 231 27.14 -0.22 3.16
C ILE A 231 26.28 0.04 4.40
N GLY A 232 25.19 0.78 4.21
CA GLY A 232 24.47 1.44 5.30
C GLY A 232 24.12 0.51 6.46
N THR A 233 23.77 1.09 7.60
CA THR A 233 23.25 0.37 8.77
C THR A 233 22.19 -0.64 8.32
N THR A 234 22.51 -1.93 8.43
CA THR A 234 21.55 -2.97 8.05
C THR A 234 20.55 -3.15 9.17
N TYR A 235 19.27 -3.30 8.82
CA TYR A 235 18.17 -3.54 9.76
C TYR A 235 17.96 -5.03 10.02
N THR A 236 19.01 -5.84 9.86
CA THR A 236 18.98 -7.26 10.22
C THR A 236 19.22 -7.42 11.71
N ASP A 237 18.71 -8.51 12.28
CA ASP A 237 18.98 -8.97 13.63
C ASP A 237 20.47 -8.98 13.99
N THR A 238 21.33 -9.32 13.03
CA THR A 238 22.79 -9.36 13.19
C THR A 238 23.51 -8.08 12.79
N GLN A 239 22.80 -7.07 12.29
CA GLN A 239 23.35 -5.85 11.67
C GLN A 239 24.41 -6.14 10.58
N LYS A 240 24.33 -7.33 9.96
CA LYS A 240 25.17 -7.74 8.84
C LYS A 240 24.30 -8.10 7.65
N LEU A 241 24.88 -7.97 6.45
CA LEU A 241 24.30 -8.55 5.25
C LEU A 241 24.28 -10.08 5.37
N HIS A 242 23.16 -10.69 4.99
CA HIS A 242 23.04 -12.14 4.89
C HIS A 242 23.26 -12.53 3.44
N PHE A 243 24.34 -13.27 3.15
CA PHE A 243 24.60 -13.81 1.83
C PHE A 243 23.79 -15.11 1.66
N VAL A 244 22.90 -15.14 0.66
CA VAL A 244 22.06 -16.29 0.36
C VAL A 244 22.48 -16.86 -0.99
N THR A 245 23.00 -18.08 -0.99
CA THR A 245 23.29 -18.82 -2.23
C THR A 245 21.99 -19.39 -2.78
N VAL A 246 21.82 -19.32 -4.10
CA VAL A 246 20.66 -19.86 -4.80
C VAL A 246 21.11 -20.82 -5.90
N THR A 247 20.45 -21.97 -5.98
CA THR A 247 20.60 -22.90 -7.10
C THR A 247 19.55 -22.56 -8.15
N PRO A 248 19.93 -22.25 -9.41
CA PRO A 248 18.96 -21.96 -10.45
C PRO A 248 17.99 -23.13 -10.66
N ALA A 249 16.70 -22.84 -10.72
CA ALA A 249 15.65 -23.80 -11.07
C ALA A 249 15.06 -23.45 -12.44
N VAL A 250 14.68 -24.47 -13.20
CA VAL A 250 13.98 -24.27 -14.48
C VAL A 250 12.53 -23.82 -14.24
N PRO A 251 11.94 -23.02 -15.15
CA PRO A 251 10.52 -22.69 -15.08
C PRO A 251 9.65 -23.95 -15.06
N LYS A 252 8.53 -23.90 -14.33
CA LYS A 252 7.59 -25.02 -14.24
C LYS A 252 6.90 -25.32 -15.57
N SER A 253 6.62 -24.28 -16.36
CA SER A 253 5.94 -24.38 -17.65
C SER A 253 6.99 -24.25 -18.75
N LEU A 254 7.51 -25.40 -19.20
CA LEU A 254 8.40 -25.49 -20.36
C LEU A 254 7.57 -25.70 -21.63
N PRO A 255 8.02 -25.20 -22.79
CA PRO A 255 7.41 -25.53 -24.07
C PRO A 255 7.37 -27.03 -24.32
N ASP A 256 6.31 -27.50 -24.97
CA ASP A 256 6.13 -28.88 -25.41
C ASP A 256 5.59 -28.93 -26.85
N GLU A 257 5.20 -30.12 -27.33
CA GLU A 257 4.65 -30.28 -28.68
C GLU A 257 3.32 -29.54 -28.89
N GLN A 258 2.51 -29.39 -27.84
CA GLN A 258 1.23 -28.69 -27.89
C GLN A 258 1.39 -27.17 -27.75
N TYR A 259 2.36 -26.73 -26.95
CA TYR A 259 2.69 -25.33 -26.68
C TYR A 259 4.18 -25.05 -26.95
N PRO A 260 4.61 -24.97 -28.21
CA PRO A 260 6.04 -24.92 -28.57
C PRO A 260 6.70 -23.54 -28.37
N LEU A 261 5.93 -22.52 -27.99
CA LEU A 261 6.40 -21.13 -27.87
C LEU A 261 6.41 -20.66 -26.42
N VAL A 262 7.40 -19.83 -26.07
CA VAL A 262 7.42 -19.10 -24.80
C VAL A 262 6.75 -17.75 -24.99
N LEU A 263 5.68 -17.49 -24.24
CA LEU A 263 5.06 -16.17 -24.17
C LEU A 263 5.74 -15.34 -23.08
N ASN A 264 6.10 -14.10 -23.42
CA ASN A 264 6.57 -13.11 -22.46
C ASN A 264 5.74 -11.82 -22.61
N THR A 265 5.37 -11.22 -21.49
CA THR A 265 4.60 -9.96 -21.46
C THR A 265 5.49 -8.81 -21.01
N GLY A 266 5.25 -7.62 -21.53
CA GLY A 266 6.10 -6.46 -21.29
C GLY A 266 5.32 -5.19 -21.01
N ARG A 267 6.04 -4.07 -21.13
CA ARG A 267 5.48 -2.72 -21.05
C ARG A 267 5.96 -1.92 -22.25
N SER A 268 5.12 -1.03 -22.73
CA SER A 268 5.47 -0.04 -23.74
C SER A 268 5.61 1.33 -23.08
N ARG A 269 6.43 2.22 -23.65
CA ARG A 269 6.64 3.57 -23.13
C ARG A 269 5.35 4.40 -23.14
N ASP A 270 4.56 4.26 -24.21
CA ASP A 270 3.42 5.14 -24.52
C ASP A 270 2.08 4.60 -24.00
N GLN A 271 2.10 3.44 -23.34
CA GLN A 271 0.93 2.84 -22.70
C GLN A 271 1.21 2.63 -21.22
N TRP A 272 0.28 3.06 -20.38
CA TRP A 272 0.30 2.72 -18.97
C TRP A 272 -0.50 1.44 -18.74
N HIS A 273 -0.25 0.77 -17.62
CA HIS A 273 -1.17 -0.29 -17.19
C HIS A 273 -2.55 0.30 -16.87
N THR A 274 -3.56 -0.56 -16.76
CA THR A 274 -4.92 -0.17 -16.38
C THR A 274 -4.99 0.57 -15.05
#